data_AF-A0A7D5U8H5-F1
#
_entry.id   AF-A0A7D5U8H5-F1
#
_cell.length_a   1.000
_cell.length_b   1.000
_cell.length_c   1.000
_cell.angle_alpha   90.00
_cell.angle_beta   90.00
_cell.angle_gamma   90.00
#
_symmetry.space_group_name_H-M   'P 1'
#
loop_
_entity.id
_entity.type
_entity.pdbx_description
1 polymer ?
#
loop_
_entity_poly.entity_id
_entity_poly.type
_entity_poly.pdbx_seq_one_letter_code
_entity_poly.pdbx_strand_id
1 'polypeptide(L)' 'RDSVACVVLTFKEPFGTQGRGGYFDDFGIIRDVMQNHLLQMLSLVAMEKPASTSSDDVRDEKVKVLK' A
#
# COMPACT_ATOMS: atom_id res chain seq x y z
N ARG A 1 -15.44 9.23 7.65
CA ARG A 1 -15.37 8.58 8.98
C ARG A 1 -16.76 8.28 9.56
N ASP A 2 -17.78 9.04 9.17
CA ASP A 2 -19.12 8.96 9.77
C ASP A 2 -19.86 7.65 9.47
N SER A 3 -19.41 6.91 8.45
CA SER A 3 -20.05 5.66 8.00
C SER A 3 -19.12 4.45 7.91
N VAL A 4 -17.80 4.64 8.02
CA VAL A 4 -16.81 3.56 7.86
C VAL A 4 -16.08 3.36 9.18
N ALA A 5 -16.30 2.19 9.80
CA ALA A 5 -15.71 1.86 11.09
C ALA A 5 -14.23 1.44 10.98
N CYS A 6 -13.89 0.63 9.98
CA CYS A 6 -12.50 0.22 9.72
C CYS A 6 -12.29 -0.15 8.25
N VAL A 7 -11.03 -0.10 7.81
CA VAL A 7 -10.56 -0.59 6.52
C VAL A 7 -9.46 -1.61 6.79
N VAL A 8 -9.51 -2.75 6.12
CA VAL A 8 -8.53 -3.83 6.27
C VAL A 8 -7.96 -4.17 4.90
N LEU A 9 -6.65 -4.02 4.75
CA LEU A 9 -5.91 -4.45 3.56
C LEU A 9 -5.13 -5.72 3.90
N THR A 10 -5.41 -6.81 3.20
CA THR A 10 -4.81 -8.12 3.47
C THR A 10 -4.00 -8.59 2.27
N PHE A 11 -2.75 -8.99 2.52
CA PHE A 11 -1.93 -9.73 1.57
C PHE A 11 -1.57 -11.08 2.20
N LYS A 12 -1.85 -12.17 1.49
CA LYS A 12 -1.61 -13.54 1.93
C LYS A 12 -1.07 -14.37 0.77
N GLU A 13 -0.03 -15.13 1.04
CA GLU A 13 0.49 -16.14 0.12
C GLU A 13 0.40 -17.51 0.79
N PRO A 14 0.00 -18.57 0.05
CA PRO A 14 -0.14 -19.92 0.59
C PRO A 14 1.20 -20.68 0.69
N PHE A 15 2.33 -19.99 0.48
CA PHE A 15 3.66 -20.57 0.43
C PHE A 15 4.67 -19.75 1.25
N GLY A 16 5.76 -20.39 1.69
CA GLY A 16 6.92 -19.72 2.31
C GLY A 16 7.88 -19.14 1.28
N THR A 17 9.12 -18.84 1.66
CA THR A 17 10.09 -18.12 0.80
C THR A 17 10.65 -18.90 -0.40
N GLN A 18 10.23 -20.16 -0.61
CA GLN A 18 10.60 -21.00 -1.78
C GLN A 18 12.09 -20.95 -2.15
N GLY A 19 12.98 -21.15 -1.17
CA GLY A 19 14.44 -21.14 -1.40
C GLY A 19 15.08 -19.75 -1.48
N ARG A 20 14.30 -18.67 -1.39
CA ARG A 20 14.77 -17.27 -1.36
C ARG A 20 14.83 -16.69 0.06
N GLY A 21 14.80 -17.55 1.08
CA GLY A 21 14.81 -17.14 2.49
C GLY A 21 15.96 -16.20 2.84
N GLY A 22 17.17 -16.45 2.31
CA GLY A 22 18.33 -15.60 2.56
C GLY A 22 18.19 -14.17 2.03
N TYR A 23 17.50 -13.96 0.90
CA TYR A 23 17.19 -12.61 0.41
C TYR A 23 16.10 -11.95 1.28
N PHE A 24 15.08 -12.71 1.66
CA PHE A 24 13.99 -12.19 2.49
C PHE A 24 14.45 -11.79 3.89
N ASP A 25 15.43 -12.48 4.47
CA ASP A 25 15.90 -12.26 5.85
C ASP A 25 16.48 -10.85 6.07
N ASP A 26 17.17 -10.30 5.07
CA ASP A 26 17.76 -8.96 5.14
C ASP A 26 16.71 -7.84 5.20
N PHE A 27 15.50 -8.08 4.67
CA PHE A 27 14.48 -7.03 4.49
C PHE A 27 13.20 -7.25 5.29
N GLY A 28 12.73 -8.49 5.35
CA GLY A 28 11.49 -8.92 6.01
C GLY A 28 10.20 -8.42 5.33
N ILE A 29 9.06 -8.89 5.84
CA ILE A 29 7.74 -8.69 5.23
C ILE A 29 7.32 -7.21 5.08
N ILE A 30 7.80 -6.34 5.98
CA ILE A 30 7.43 -4.92 5.95
C ILE A 30 7.99 -4.25 4.70
N ARG A 31 9.27 -4.47 4.39
CA ARG A 31 9.92 -3.87 3.22
C ARG A 31 9.53 -4.60 1.93
N ASP A 32 9.24 -5.89 2.03
CA ASP A 32 8.87 -6.72 0.89
C ASP A 32 7.46 -6.36 0.35
N VAL A 33 6.48 -6.16 1.24
CA VAL A 33 5.07 -6.00 0.84
C VAL A 33 4.33 -4.84 1.49
N MET A 34 4.59 -4.54 2.76
CA MET A 34 3.80 -3.53 3.49
C MET A 34 4.11 -2.10 3.02
N GLN A 35 5.39 -1.75 2.97
CA GLN A 35 5.88 -0.39 2.68
C GLN A 35 5.60 0.04 1.24
N ASN A 36 5.50 -0.91 0.30
CA ASN A 36 5.25 -0.66 -1.11
C ASN A 36 3.79 -0.97 -1.49
N HIS A 37 3.39 -2.24 -1.61
CA HIS A 37 2.11 -2.66 -2.15
C HIS A 37 0.93 -2.23 -1.29
N LEU A 38 0.95 -2.55 0.02
CA LEU A 38 -0.16 -2.22 0.91
C LEU A 38 -0.26 -0.71 1.14
N LEU A 39 0.86 0.00 1.23
CA LEU A 39 0.87 1.45 1.36
C LEU A 39 0.37 2.17 0.09
N GLN A 40 0.67 1.63 -1.10
CA GLN A 40 0.10 2.14 -2.35
C GLN A 40 -1.42 1.92 -2.41
N MET A 41 -1.91 0.74 -2.01
CA MET A 41 -3.35 0.47 -1.88
C MET A 41 -4.01 1.43 -0.87
N LEU A 42 -3.38 1.66 0.28
CA LEU A 42 -3.87 2.64 1.28
C LEU A 42 -3.99 4.03 0.67
N SER A 43 -2.96 4.49 -0.05
CA SER A 43 -2.98 5.82 -0.67
C SER A 43 -4.13 5.99 -1.68
N LEU A 44 -4.51 4.93 -2.39
CA LEU A 44 -5.62 4.95 -3.32
C LEU A 44 -6.99 4.90 -2.63
N VAL A 45 -7.11 4.16 -1.52
CA VAL A 45 -8.36 4.05 -0.76
C VAL A 45 -8.65 5.34 0.03
N ALA A 46 -7.62 6.02 0.50
CA ALA A 46 -7.74 7.17 1.40
C ALA A 46 -7.57 8.54 0.73
N MET A 47 -7.13 8.62 -0.53
CA MET A 47 -6.98 9.92 -1.21
C MET A 47 -8.30 10.65 -1.38
N GLU A 48 -8.24 11.97 -1.38
CA GLU A 48 -9.37 12.79 -1.80
C GLU A 48 -9.59 12.65 -3.31
N LYS A 49 -10.72 13.17 -3.80
CA LYS A 49 -10.97 13.24 -5.24
C LYS A 49 -9.93 14.15 -5.91
N PRO A 50 -9.17 13.66 -6.91
CA PRO A 50 -8.17 14.48 -7.58
C PRO A 50 -8.82 15.56 -8.46
N ALA A 51 -8.08 16.63 -8.75
CA ALA A 51 -8.53 17.74 -9.58
C ALA A 51 -8.92 17.29 -11.00
N SER A 52 -8.20 16.29 -11.54
CA SER A 52 -8.53 15.61 -12.78
C SER A 52 -8.01 14.17 -12.76
N THR A 53 -8.17 13.43 -13.85
CA THR A 53 -7.57 12.10 -14.04
C THR A 53 -6.16 12.15 -14.63
N SER A 54 -5.55 13.34 -14.71
CA SER A 54 -4.14 13.46 -15.09
C SER A 54 -3.26 12.72 -14.08
N SER A 55 -2.14 12.17 -14.54
CA SER A 55 -1.28 11.34 -13.69
C SER A 55 -0.73 12.09 -12.48
N ASP A 56 -0.44 13.38 -12.64
CA ASP A 56 0.14 14.20 -11.58
C ASP A 56 -0.92 14.57 -10.54
N ASP A 57 -2.13 14.94 -10.96
CA ASP A 57 -3.21 15.27 -10.03
C ASP A 57 -3.60 14.06 -9.15
N VAL A 58 -3.59 12.84 -9.72
CA VAL A 58 -3.84 11.62 -8.93
C VAL A 58 -2.68 11.36 -7.97
N ARG A 59 -1.43 11.55 -8.42
CA ARG A 59 -0.24 11.33 -7.59
C ARG A 59 -0.16 12.31 -6.43
N ASP A 60 -0.55 13.55 -6.63
CA ASP A 60 -0.54 14.58 -5.60
C ASP A 60 -1.48 14.23 -4.44
N GLU A 61 -2.72 13.80 -4.73
CA GLU A 61 -3.64 13.36 -3.67
C GLU A 61 -3.16 12.07 -2.98
N LYS A 62 -2.53 11.14 -3.69
CA LYS A 62 -1.89 9.97 -3.06
C LYS A 62 -0.76 10.36 -2.11
N VAL A 63 0.09 11.31 -2.50
CA VAL A 63 1.21 11.78 -1.66
C VAL A 63 0.70 12.56 -0.45
N LYS A 64 -0.37 13.33 -0.59
CA LYS A 64 -1.00 14.06 0.52
C LYS A 64 -1.52 13.16 1.63
N VAL A 65 -1.91 11.92 1.32
CA VAL A 65 -2.28 10.90 2.34
C VAL A 65 -1.06 10.45 3.16
N LEU A 66 0.14 10.44 2.56
CA LEU A 66 1.36 9.88 3.14
C LEU A 66 2.27 10.93 3.80
N LYS A 67 1.95 12.22 3.64
CA LYS A 67 2.65 13.35 4.27
C LYS A 67 2.03 13.69 5.61
#